data_AF-A0A3N5RIN6-F1
#
_entry.id   AF-A0A3N5RIN6-F1
#
_cell.length_a   1.000
_cell.length_b   1.000
_cell.length_c   1.000
_cell.angle_alpha   90.00
_cell.angle_beta   90.00
_cell.angle_gamma   90.00
#
_symmetry.space_group_name_H-M   'P 1'
#
loop_
_entity.id
_entity.type
_entity.pdbx_description
1 polymer ?
#
loop_
_entity_poly.entity_id
_entity_poly.type
_entity_poly.pdbx_seq_one_letter_code
_entity_poly.pdbx_strand_id
1 'polypeptide(L)'
;MSNSGLPSNRVSFLAQAPDGAIWAATNAGLARYDGQNWTDLGQVGDATTTQTYSFAVFRGELHVGTWASGKVFRYGGGTTWIDCGRLGQELEVMGMLVHNGQLYAGTLPLAEVYRYTGGETWNRLAQLDTTPEVKYRRAWTMAQFQGRLFCGTLPSGKVWSFAAGTSATHDRELRPGWRHIAASRDGNRLRLFVDGKQVAESAEFDSAKYDLSCELPLRIGAGAGDYFHGRLSAVRLYRGVLSQAELARLIEP
;
A
#
# COMPACT_ATOMS: atom_id res chain seq x y z
N MET A 1 -20.37 25.36 5.59
CA MET A 1 -18.97 24.98 5.37
C MET A 1 -18.14 25.57 6.50
N SER A 2 -17.19 24.82 7.06
CA SER A 2 -16.29 25.24 8.16
C SER A 2 -14.82 25.07 7.73
N ASN A 3 -13.91 25.87 8.30
CA ASN A 3 -12.48 25.87 7.99
C ASN A 3 -11.70 25.05 9.05
N SER A 4 -10.62 24.39 8.64
CA SER A 4 -9.89 23.36 9.40
C SER A 4 -8.83 23.88 10.38
N GLY A 5 -8.39 25.15 10.28
CA GLY A 5 -7.36 25.70 11.18
C GLY A 5 -5.99 25.03 11.05
N LEU A 6 -5.64 24.55 9.85
CA LEU A 6 -4.40 23.81 9.60
C LEU A 6 -3.13 24.66 9.81
N PRO A 7 -1.99 24.03 10.13
CA PRO A 7 -0.73 24.71 10.43
C PRO A 7 -0.08 25.42 9.22
N SER A 8 -0.58 25.18 8.00
CA SER A 8 -0.13 25.87 6.79
C SER A 8 -1.28 26.02 5.78
N ASN A 9 -1.15 27.04 4.93
CA ASN A 9 -2.04 27.39 3.83
C ASN A 9 -1.84 26.53 2.57
N ARG A 10 -0.89 25.59 2.57
CA ARG A 10 -0.70 24.61 1.50
C ARG A 10 -0.94 23.19 2.03
N VAL A 11 -2.03 22.59 1.58
CA VAL A 11 -2.29 21.15 1.78
C VAL A 11 -1.82 20.41 0.53
N SER A 12 -0.82 19.54 0.68
CA SER A 12 -0.27 18.74 -0.42
C SER A 12 -1.02 17.44 -0.62
N PHE A 13 -1.66 16.90 0.43
CA PHE A 13 -2.32 15.61 0.38
C PHE A 13 -3.40 15.46 1.47
N LEU A 14 -4.39 14.60 1.20
CA LEU A 14 -5.38 14.14 2.17
C LEU A 14 -5.46 12.61 2.13
N ALA A 15 -5.47 11.97 3.29
CA ALA A 15 -5.67 10.52 3.43
C ALA A 15 -6.75 10.24 4.48
N GLN A 16 -7.60 9.24 4.24
CA GLN A 16 -8.34 8.63 5.34
C GLN A 16 -7.47 7.54 5.95
N ALA A 17 -7.26 7.59 7.26
CA ALA A 17 -6.57 6.54 7.99
C ALA A 17 -7.53 5.40 8.35
N PRO A 18 -7.00 4.22 8.75
CA PRO A 18 -7.84 3.07 9.05
C PRO A 18 -8.80 3.29 10.23
N ASP A 19 -8.49 4.21 11.14
CA ASP A 19 -9.41 4.58 12.22
C ASP A 19 -10.55 5.51 11.74
N GLY A 20 -10.63 5.79 10.43
CA GLY A 20 -11.59 6.68 9.82
C GLY A 20 -11.21 8.17 9.88
N ALA A 21 -10.12 8.51 10.57
CA ALA A 21 -9.65 9.89 10.69
C ALA A 21 -9.15 10.44 9.36
N ILE A 22 -9.28 11.75 9.15
CA ILE A 22 -8.70 12.41 7.97
C ILE A 22 -7.34 13.00 8.34
N TRP A 23 -6.35 12.74 7.51
CA TRP A 23 -5.00 13.24 7.66
C TRP A 23 -4.73 14.25 6.56
N ALA A 24 -4.19 15.40 6.93
CA ALA A 24 -3.81 16.46 6.01
C ALA A 24 -2.31 16.69 6.09
N ALA A 25 -1.66 16.59 4.94
CA ALA A 25 -0.26 16.88 4.78
C ALA A 25 -0.06 18.34 4.41
N THR A 26 0.82 19.02 5.12
CA THR A 26 1.14 20.42 4.86
C THR A 26 2.65 20.66 4.82
N ASN A 27 3.05 21.85 4.39
CA ASN A 27 4.46 22.24 4.42
C ASN A 27 4.99 22.51 5.84
N ALA A 28 4.12 22.59 6.85
CA ALA A 28 4.48 22.82 8.25
C ALA A 28 4.29 21.58 9.13
N GLY A 29 4.06 20.40 8.52
CA GLY A 29 3.76 19.16 9.24
C GLY A 29 2.43 18.54 8.83
N LEU A 30 2.00 17.54 9.59
CA LEU A 30 0.73 16.84 9.36
C LEU A 30 -0.31 17.24 10.38
N ALA A 31 -1.59 17.18 10.00
CA ALA A 31 -2.70 17.34 10.93
C ALA A 31 -3.67 16.15 10.80
N ARG A 32 -4.31 15.77 11.90
CA ARG A 32 -5.32 14.71 11.95
C ARG A 32 -6.66 15.26 12.44
N TYR A 33 -7.71 14.92 11.72
CA TYR A 33 -9.10 15.17 12.07
C TYR A 33 -9.75 13.90 12.60
N ASP A 34 -10.20 13.93 13.85
CA ASP A 34 -10.80 12.78 14.54
C ASP A 34 -12.32 12.63 14.31
N GLY A 35 -12.89 13.45 13.43
CA GLY A 35 -14.34 13.55 13.25
C GLY A 35 -14.95 14.81 13.90
N GLN A 36 -14.20 15.48 14.78
CA GLN A 36 -14.62 16.71 15.46
C GLN A 36 -13.55 17.81 15.43
N ASN A 37 -12.29 17.47 15.71
CA ASN A 37 -11.20 18.43 15.90
C ASN A 37 -9.98 18.09 15.04
N TRP A 38 -9.29 19.15 14.60
CA TRP A 38 -7.96 19.02 13.98
C TRP A 38 -6.88 19.09 15.06
N THR A 39 -5.96 18.14 15.01
CA THR A 39 -4.78 18.07 15.88
C THR A 39 -3.52 18.14 15.02
N ASP A 40 -2.61 19.05 15.36
CA ASP A 40 -1.28 19.11 14.74
C ASP A 40 -0.43 17.92 15.21
N LEU A 41 0.17 17.21 14.26
CA LEU A 41 1.04 16.04 14.46
C LEU A 41 2.52 16.38 14.26
N GLY A 42 2.84 17.67 14.16
CA GLY A 42 4.19 18.19 14.10
C GLY A 42 4.89 17.94 12.75
N GLN A 43 6.14 18.38 12.71
CA GLN A 43 7.00 18.30 11.54
C GLN A 43 7.40 16.85 11.24
N VAL A 44 7.25 16.44 9.98
CA VAL A 44 7.80 15.17 9.49
C VAL A 44 9.28 15.36 9.18
N GLY A 45 10.12 14.47 9.70
CA GLY A 45 11.56 14.57 9.56
C GLY A 45 12.15 15.77 10.32
N ASP A 46 13.30 16.25 9.83
CA ASP A 46 13.96 17.42 10.42
C ASP A 46 13.57 18.72 9.71
N ALA A 47 14.16 19.84 10.16
CA ALA A 47 13.91 21.18 9.63
C ALA A 47 14.27 21.37 8.14
N THR A 48 15.00 20.43 7.52
CA THR A 48 15.29 20.44 6.08
C THR A 48 14.15 19.85 5.24
N THR A 49 13.21 19.15 5.87
CA THR A 49 12.00 18.64 5.22
C THR A 49 11.04 19.79 4.97
N THR A 50 10.95 20.20 3.71
CA THR A 50 10.13 21.35 3.31
C THR A 50 8.79 20.94 2.73
N GLN A 51 8.65 19.67 2.32
CA GLN A 51 7.44 19.15 1.71
C GLN A 51 7.25 17.66 2.04
N THR A 52 5.99 17.28 2.21
CA THR A 52 5.53 15.88 2.27
C THR A 52 4.65 15.64 1.05
N TYR A 53 4.98 14.64 0.22
CA TYR A 53 4.39 14.48 -1.11
C TYR A 53 3.57 13.19 -1.25
N SER A 54 4.01 12.12 -0.59
CA SER A 54 3.42 10.79 -0.75
C SER A 54 3.05 10.16 0.57
N PHE A 55 1.98 9.36 0.55
CA PHE A 55 1.42 8.69 1.71
C PHE A 55 1.05 7.27 1.36
N ALA A 56 1.26 6.36 2.29
CA ALA A 56 0.75 4.99 2.21
C ALA A 56 0.48 4.47 3.61
N VAL A 57 -0.64 3.77 3.79
CA VAL A 57 -0.83 2.92 4.96
C VAL A 57 -0.16 1.58 4.65
N PHE A 58 0.83 1.22 5.44
CA PHE A 58 1.51 -0.06 5.33
C PHE A 58 1.50 -0.75 6.69
N ARG A 59 0.89 -1.95 6.73
CA ARG A 59 0.68 -2.77 7.93
C ARG A 59 -0.05 -2.03 9.06
N GLY A 60 -0.99 -1.16 8.69
CA GLY A 60 -1.77 -0.33 9.60
C GLY A 60 -1.07 0.95 10.05
N GLU A 61 0.12 1.24 9.53
CA GLU A 61 0.92 2.37 9.94
C GLU A 61 1.07 3.37 8.79
N LEU A 62 0.86 4.65 9.07
CA LEU A 62 1.01 5.71 8.07
C LEU A 62 2.49 5.96 7.78
N HIS A 63 2.84 5.87 6.51
CA HIS A 63 4.15 6.22 5.97
C HIS A 63 4.03 7.46 5.09
N VAL A 64 5.04 8.33 5.17
CA VAL A 64 5.08 9.65 4.54
C VAL A 64 6.42 9.83 3.84
N GLY A 65 6.36 10.12 2.55
CA GLY A 65 7.53 10.44 1.73
C GLY A 65 7.81 11.94 1.67
N THR A 66 9.09 12.30 1.65
CA THR A 66 9.56 13.69 1.85
C THR A 66 10.43 14.22 0.71
N TRP A 67 10.48 15.56 0.63
CA TRP A 67 11.45 16.36 -0.12
C TRP A 67 12.20 17.29 0.86
N ALA A 68 13.50 17.57 0.70
CA ALA A 68 14.42 17.12 -0.37
C ALA A 68 15.29 15.93 0.05
N SER A 69 14.97 15.30 1.17
CA SER A 69 15.80 14.24 1.74
C SER A 69 15.63 12.89 1.05
N GLY A 70 14.56 12.68 0.27
CA GLY A 70 14.24 11.39 -0.33
C GLY A 70 13.97 10.30 0.71
N LYS A 71 13.53 10.68 1.92
CA LYS A 71 13.25 9.77 3.04
C LYS A 71 11.77 9.44 3.17
N VAL A 72 11.50 8.28 3.76
CA VAL A 72 10.18 7.89 4.25
C VAL A 72 10.19 7.90 5.77
N PHE A 73 9.14 8.46 6.37
CA PHE A 73 8.90 8.44 7.81
C PHE A 73 7.60 7.73 8.13
N ARG A 74 7.57 7.01 9.24
CA ARG A 74 6.36 6.40 9.79
C ARG A 74 5.86 7.16 11.01
N TYR A 75 4.56 7.31 11.13
CA TYR A 75 3.96 7.90 12.33
C TYR A 75 4.21 7.01 13.56
N GLY A 76 4.82 7.59 14.58
CA GLY A 76 5.13 6.93 15.86
C GLY A 76 4.17 7.29 17.00
N GLY A 77 3.23 8.21 16.79
CA GLY A 77 2.28 8.68 17.81
C GLY A 77 2.60 10.09 18.33
N GLY A 78 1.55 10.85 18.67
CA GLY A 78 1.66 12.24 19.09
C GLY A 78 2.26 13.10 17.98
N THR A 79 3.43 13.66 18.23
CA THR A 79 4.22 14.43 17.25
C THR A 79 5.48 13.69 16.80
N THR A 80 5.56 12.38 17.04
CA THR A 80 6.75 11.57 16.78
C THR A 80 6.69 10.93 15.40
N TRP A 81 7.80 11.05 14.65
CA TRP A 81 8.00 10.45 13.34
C TRP A 81 9.26 9.59 13.35
N ILE A 82 9.14 8.34 12.93
CA ILE A 82 10.21 7.34 12.92
C ILE A 82 10.81 7.29 11.51
N ASP A 83 12.12 7.46 11.40
CA ASP A 83 12.84 7.35 10.12
C ASP A 83 12.73 5.92 9.59
N CYS A 84 12.27 5.77 8.34
CA CYS A 84 12.21 4.51 7.62
C CYS A 84 13.20 4.47 6.45
N GLY A 85 14.17 5.37 6.44
CA GLY A 85 15.32 5.37 5.55
C GLY A 85 15.14 6.22 4.31
N ARG A 86 16.29 6.43 3.64
CA ARG A 86 16.41 7.16 2.37
C ARG A 86 16.40 6.22 1.18
N LEU A 87 15.71 6.62 0.11
CA LEU A 87 15.70 5.88 -1.14
C LEU A 87 16.92 6.26 -1.99
N GLY A 88 18.03 5.53 -1.80
CA GLY A 88 19.26 5.76 -2.56
C GLY A 88 19.79 7.19 -2.45
N GLN A 89 20.14 7.79 -3.59
CA GLN A 89 20.59 9.18 -3.69
C GLN A 89 19.48 10.11 -4.20
N GLU A 90 18.23 9.66 -4.10
CA GLU A 90 17.07 10.41 -4.55
C GLU A 90 16.77 11.58 -3.61
N LEU A 91 16.01 12.53 -4.13
CA LEU A 91 15.67 13.78 -3.46
C LEU A 91 14.19 13.80 -3.05
N GLU A 92 13.33 13.06 -3.76
CA GLU A 92 11.90 12.99 -3.44
C GLU A 92 11.38 11.56 -3.49
N VAL A 93 10.48 11.27 -2.56
CA VAL A 93 9.62 10.08 -2.60
C VAL A 93 8.28 10.48 -3.22
N MET A 94 8.07 10.08 -4.47
CA MET A 94 7.00 10.58 -5.33
C MET A 94 5.67 9.85 -5.14
N GLY A 95 5.62 8.55 -5.43
CA GLY A 95 4.41 7.74 -5.31
C GLY A 95 4.69 6.53 -4.46
N MET A 96 3.79 6.21 -3.53
CA MET A 96 3.89 5.03 -2.70
C MET A 96 2.65 4.16 -2.86
N LEU A 97 2.85 2.84 -2.90
CA LEU A 97 1.76 1.87 -3.01
C LEU A 97 2.14 0.57 -2.30
N VAL A 98 1.20 0.00 -1.57
CA VAL A 98 1.33 -1.37 -1.08
C VAL A 98 0.86 -2.32 -2.17
N HIS A 99 1.73 -3.25 -2.57
CA HIS A 99 1.42 -4.28 -3.55
C HIS A 99 1.92 -5.64 -3.05
N ASN A 100 1.08 -6.67 -3.15
CA ASN A 100 1.35 -8.03 -2.67
C ASN A 100 2.08 -8.10 -1.31
N GLY A 101 1.60 -7.36 -0.31
CA GLY A 101 2.13 -7.40 1.04
C GLY A 101 3.37 -6.53 1.30
N GLN A 102 3.87 -5.80 0.30
CA GLN A 102 5.10 -5.01 0.38
C GLN A 102 4.84 -3.55 0.00
N LEU A 103 5.59 -2.63 0.61
CA LEU A 103 5.55 -1.20 0.29
C LEU A 103 6.54 -0.89 -0.83
N TYR A 104 6.06 -0.23 -1.89
CA TYR A 104 6.85 0.26 -3.01
C TYR A 104 6.79 1.77 -3.07
N ALA A 105 7.87 2.36 -3.57
CA ALA A 105 8.00 3.79 -3.72
C ALA A 105 8.75 4.15 -4.99
N GLY A 106 8.25 5.15 -5.70
CA GLY A 106 8.88 5.77 -6.87
C GLY A 106 9.55 7.08 -6.49
N THR A 107 10.55 7.50 -7.26
CA THR A 107 11.44 8.59 -6.84
C THR A 107 11.72 9.64 -7.91
N LEU A 108 12.35 10.73 -7.47
CA LEU A 108 12.99 11.78 -8.25
C LEU A 108 14.38 12.05 -7.63
N PRO A 109 15.46 12.25 -8.43
CA PRO A 109 15.48 12.66 -9.83
C PRO A 109 15.69 11.54 -10.86
N LEU A 110 15.91 10.30 -10.46
CA LEU A 110 16.32 9.26 -11.40
C LEU A 110 15.17 8.38 -11.88
N ALA A 111 13.93 8.61 -11.43
CA ALA A 111 12.77 7.77 -11.73
C ALA A 111 12.98 6.30 -11.34
N GLU A 112 13.53 6.09 -10.15
CA GLU A 112 13.79 4.76 -9.62
C GLU A 112 12.60 4.25 -8.82
N VAL A 113 12.49 2.92 -8.72
CA VAL A 113 11.49 2.25 -7.91
C VAL A 113 12.19 1.37 -6.89
N TYR A 114 11.77 1.51 -5.65
CA TYR A 114 12.29 0.78 -4.50
C TYR A 114 11.19 -0.04 -3.82
N ARG A 115 11.60 -1.13 -3.19
CA ARG A 115 10.79 -1.92 -2.26
C ARG A 115 11.33 -1.76 -0.85
N TYR A 116 10.48 -1.41 0.10
CA TYR A 116 10.84 -1.36 1.50
C TYR A 116 11.14 -2.77 2.04
N THR A 117 12.23 -2.92 2.80
CA THR A 117 12.59 -4.21 3.41
C THR A 117 12.53 -4.18 4.94
N GLY A 118 12.28 -3.02 5.55
CA GLY A 118 12.17 -2.84 6.99
C GLY A 118 13.32 -1.99 7.58
N GLY A 119 13.06 -1.42 8.76
CA GLY A 119 13.98 -0.50 9.42
C GLY A 119 14.19 0.75 8.57
N GLU A 120 15.42 1.01 8.17
CA GLU A 120 15.79 2.13 7.30
C GLU A 120 16.17 1.67 5.87
N THR A 121 15.83 0.43 5.52
CA THR A 121 16.38 -0.22 4.32
C THR A 121 15.36 -0.32 3.19
N TRP A 122 15.81 0.07 2.00
CA TRP A 122 15.07 -0.02 0.74
C TRP A 122 15.91 -0.74 -0.33
N ASN A 123 15.30 -1.72 -0.99
CA ASN A 123 15.93 -2.41 -2.11
C ASN A 123 15.53 -1.77 -3.44
N ARG A 124 16.52 -1.34 -4.23
CA ARG A 124 16.29 -0.79 -5.57
C ARG A 124 15.86 -1.90 -6.52
N LEU A 125 14.81 -1.65 -7.31
CA LEU A 125 14.29 -2.61 -8.28
C LEU A 125 14.66 -2.24 -9.71
N ALA A 126 14.40 -1.00 -10.10
CA ALA A 126 14.59 -0.55 -11.49
C ALA A 126 14.69 0.97 -11.56
N GLN A 127 15.24 1.45 -12.68
CA GLN A 127 15.09 2.80 -13.17
C GLN A 127 14.12 2.77 -14.35
N LEU A 128 12.98 3.46 -14.23
CA LEU A 128 11.91 3.40 -15.22
C LEU A 128 12.04 4.43 -16.34
N ASP A 129 12.76 5.52 -16.09
CA ASP A 129 12.97 6.58 -17.08
C ASP A 129 14.47 6.88 -17.21
N THR A 130 14.98 6.73 -18.43
CA THR A 130 16.37 6.99 -18.81
C THR A 130 16.47 8.09 -19.87
N THR A 131 15.43 8.92 -20.02
CA THR A 131 15.40 10.02 -21.01
C THR A 131 16.70 10.83 -20.91
N PRO A 132 17.47 10.96 -22.00
CA PRO A 132 18.78 11.60 -21.99
C PRO A 132 18.64 13.10 -21.72
N GLU A 133 19.69 13.71 -21.18
CA GLU A 133 19.79 15.17 -20.97
C GLU A 133 18.72 15.78 -20.05
N VAL A 134 17.90 14.96 -19.40
CA VAL A 134 16.91 15.39 -18.42
C VAL A 134 17.46 15.19 -17.01
N LYS A 135 17.62 16.31 -16.28
CA LYS A 135 18.07 16.29 -14.89
C LYS A 135 17.06 15.65 -13.93
N TYR A 136 15.76 15.92 -14.11
CA TYR A 136 14.69 15.47 -13.21
C TYR A 136 13.72 14.52 -13.92
N ARG A 137 13.84 13.24 -13.61
CA ARG A 137 12.94 12.17 -14.02
C ARG A 137 12.19 11.64 -12.81
N ARG A 138 10.94 11.23 -13.01
CA ARG A 138 10.03 10.83 -11.92
C ARG A 138 9.45 9.46 -12.20
N ALA A 139 9.43 8.62 -11.18
CA ALA A 139 8.52 7.48 -11.07
C ALA A 139 7.40 7.94 -10.13
N TRP A 140 6.29 8.40 -10.69
CA TRP A 140 5.45 9.40 -10.04
C TRP A 140 4.19 8.84 -9.41
N THR A 141 3.18 8.52 -10.22
CA THR A 141 1.90 8.01 -9.73
C THR A 141 1.88 6.50 -9.83
N MET A 142 1.24 5.85 -8.85
CA MET A 142 1.13 4.39 -8.79
C MET A 142 -0.33 3.97 -8.59
N ALA A 143 -0.68 2.84 -9.19
CA ALA A 143 -1.99 2.21 -9.05
C ALA A 143 -1.86 0.69 -9.08
N GLN A 144 -2.86 -0.02 -8.58
CA GLN A 144 -2.92 -1.49 -8.66
C GLN A 144 -4.19 -1.91 -9.40
N PHE A 145 -4.05 -2.92 -10.26
CA PHE A 145 -5.16 -3.59 -10.92
C PHE A 145 -4.76 -5.01 -11.32
N GLN A 146 -5.66 -5.99 -11.13
CA GLN A 146 -5.47 -7.39 -11.54
C GLN A 146 -4.14 -7.99 -11.08
N GLY A 147 -3.79 -7.75 -9.82
CA GLY A 147 -2.55 -8.28 -9.25
C GLY A 147 -1.26 -7.68 -9.82
N ARG A 148 -1.33 -6.49 -10.44
CA ARG A 148 -0.16 -5.76 -10.96
C ARG A 148 -0.08 -4.36 -10.36
N LEU A 149 1.14 -3.91 -10.09
CA LEU A 149 1.45 -2.50 -9.82
C LEU A 149 1.73 -1.79 -11.15
N PHE A 150 1.17 -0.60 -11.32
CA PHE A 150 1.43 0.31 -12.42
C PHE A 150 2.14 1.55 -11.91
N CYS A 151 3.09 2.08 -12.67
CA CYS A 151 3.82 3.31 -12.34
C CYS A 151 3.99 4.19 -13.58
N GLY A 152 3.58 5.45 -13.48
CA GLY A 152 3.76 6.46 -14.53
C GLY A 152 5.10 7.19 -14.41
N THR A 153 5.70 7.55 -15.54
CA THR A 153 6.97 8.29 -15.58
C THR A 153 6.89 9.65 -16.27
N LEU A 154 7.68 10.60 -15.77
CA LEU A 154 7.88 11.93 -16.37
C LEU A 154 9.39 12.16 -16.57
N PRO A 155 9.86 12.69 -17.72
CA PRO A 155 9.07 13.21 -18.84
C PRO A 155 8.69 12.17 -19.89
N SER A 156 9.16 10.93 -19.80
CA SER A 156 8.93 9.94 -20.87
C SER A 156 7.45 9.62 -21.13
N GLY A 157 6.54 9.90 -20.19
CA GLY A 157 5.10 9.70 -20.37
C GLY A 157 4.70 8.22 -20.46
N LYS A 158 5.54 7.31 -19.96
CA LYS A 158 5.31 5.86 -20.03
C LYS A 158 4.56 5.39 -18.79
N VAL A 159 3.81 4.30 -18.97
CA VAL A 159 3.22 3.54 -17.86
C VAL A 159 3.86 2.17 -17.84
N TRP A 160 4.59 1.89 -16.77
CA TRP A 160 5.22 0.60 -16.52
C TRP A 160 4.31 -0.25 -15.65
N SER A 161 4.42 -1.57 -15.76
CA SER A 161 3.74 -2.47 -14.82
C SER A 161 4.58 -3.69 -14.49
N PHE A 162 4.45 -4.17 -13.26
CA PHE A 162 5.02 -5.45 -12.84
C PHE A 162 4.11 -6.14 -11.83
N ALA A 163 4.36 -7.43 -11.62
CA ALA A 163 3.71 -8.21 -10.57
C ALA A 163 4.81 -8.75 -9.64
N ALA A 164 4.67 -8.53 -8.34
CA ALA A 164 5.49 -9.19 -7.34
C ALA A 164 4.79 -10.46 -6.90
N GLY A 165 5.45 -11.61 -7.01
CA GLY A 165 4.86 -12.89 -6.62
C GLY A 165 3.66 -13.30 -7.48
N THR A 166 2.75 -14.06 -6.89
CA THR A 166 1.51 -14.53 -7.52
C THR A 166 0.30 -14.08 -6.71
N SER A 167 -0.81 -13.74 -7.38
CA SER A 167 -2.04 -13.32 -6.72
C SER A 167 -3.27 -13.72 -7.55
N ALA A 168 -4.40 -13.92 -6.87
CA ALA A 168 -5.72 -13.97 -7.45
C ALA A 168 -6.56 -12.87 -6.78
N THR A 169 -7.11 -11.95 -7.57
CA THR A 169 -7.70 -10.70 -7.07
C THR A 169 -9.13 -10.53 -7.55
N HIS A 170 -9.97 -9.92 -6.72
CA HIS A 170 -11.31 -9.48 -7.09
C HIS A 170 -11.37 -7.96 -6.97
N ASP A 171 -11.03 -7.26 -8.04
CA ASP A 171 -10.88 -5.78 -8.06
C ASP A 171 -12.21 -5.06 -8.30
N ARG A 172 -13.30 -5.61 -7.78
CA ARG A 172 -14.63 -5.01 -7.86
C ARG A 172 -15.24 -4.98 -6.47
N GLU A 173 -16.03 -3.94 -6.23
CA GLU A 173 -16.77 -3.80 -4.99
C GLU A 173 -17.69 -5.01 -4.77
N LEU A 174 -17.65 -5.57 -3.56
CA LEU A 174 -18.57 -6.61 -3.15
C LEU A 174 -19.95 -6.00 -2.91
N ARG A 175 -21.00 -6.73 -3.29
CA ARG A 175 -22.37 -6.32 -2.97
C ARG A 175 -22.56 -6.17 -1.45
N PRO A 176 -23.43 -5.25 -0.99
CA PRO A 176 -23.78 -5.12 0.42
C PRO A 176 -24.33 -6.42 1.03
N GLY A 177 -24.19 -6.55 2.36
CA GLY A 177 -24.66 -7.71 3.13
C GLY A 177 -23.58 -8.75 3.41
N TRP A 178 -23.97 -9.88 4.00
CA TRP A 178 -23.05 -11.00 4.22
C TRP A 178 -22.65 -11.66 2.91
N ARG A 179 -21.35 -11.88 2.72
CA ARG A 179 -20.75 -12.46 1.52
C ARG A 179 -19.87 -13.63 1.93
N HIS A 180 -20.01 -14.75 1.24
CA HIS A 180 -19.13 -15.89 1.46
C HIS A 180 -17.88 -15.74 0.57
N ILE A 181 -16.71 -15.63 1.21
CA ILE A 181 -15.41 -15.53 0.53
C ILE A 181 -14.60 -16.76 0.86
N ALA A 182 -14.11 -17.44 -0.17
CA ALA A 182 -13.16 -18.54 -0.02
C ALA A 182 -11.96 -18.32 -0.92
N ALA A 183 -10.76 -18.61 -0.40
CA ALA A 183 -9.54 -18.63 -1.17
C ALA A 183 -8.85 -19.99 -0.98
N SER A 184 -8.28 -20.52 -2.05
CA SER A 184 -7.52 -21.78 -2.00
C SER A 184 -6.22 -21.68 -2.77
N ARG A 185 -5.22 -22.41 -2.29
CA ARG A 185 -3.99 -22.72 -3.03
C ARG A 185 -4.05 -24.19 -3.41
N ASP A 186 -4.17 -24.46 -4.70
CA ASP A 186 -4.17 -25.80 -5.27
C ASP A 186 -2.87 -26.00 -6.05
N GLY A 187 -1.87 -26.57 -5.37
CA GLY A 187 -0.52 -26.72 -5.90
C GLY A 187 0.10 -25.40 -6.36
N ASN A 188 0.12 -25.20 -7.68
CA ASN A 188 0.70 -24.09 -8.41
C ASN A 188 -0.31 -23.00 -8.84
N ARG A 189 -1.54 -23.03 -8.32
CA ARG A 189 -2.59 -22.03 -8.63
C ARG A 189 -3.27 -21.51 -7.38
N LEU A 190 -3.58 -20.22 -7.37
CA LEU A 190 -4.45 -19.59 -6.39
C LEU A 190 -5.84 -19.41 -7.00
N ARG A 191 -6.90 -19.69 -6.23
CA ARG A 191 -8.28 -19.46 -6.63
C ARG A 191 -9.02 -18.64 -5.58
N LEU A 192 -9.86 -17.74 -6.05
CA LEU A 192 -10.72 -16.91 -5.22
C LEU A 192 -12.17 -17.13 -5.62
N PHE A 193 -13.03 -17.31 -4.63
CA PHE A 193 -14.45 -17.56 -4.79
C PHE A 193 -15.25 -16.53 -4.00
N VAL A 194 -16.33 -16.05 -4.60
CA VAL A 194 -17.33 -15.18 -3.98
C VAL A 194 -18.69 -15.84 -4.17
N ASP A 195 -19.41 -16.08 -3.08
CA ASP A 195 -20.67 -16.85 -3.06
C ASP A 195 -20.58 -18.18 -3.81
N GLY A 196 -19.47 -18.92 -3.62
CA GLY A 196 -19.25 -20.22 -4.25
C GLY A 196 -18.88 -20.19 -5.72
N LYS A 197 -18.96 -19.03 -6.39
CA LYS A 197 -18.50 -18.87 -7.77
C LYS A 197 -17.02 -18.49 -7.77
N GLN A 198 -16.22 -19.20 -8.56
CA GLN A 198 -14.84 -18.80 -8.83
C GLN A 198 -14.85 -17.46 -9.57
N VAL A 199 -14.23 -16.44 -8.97
CA VAL A 199 -14.15 -15.09 -9.53
C VAL A 199 -12.76 -14.73 -10.02
N ALA A 200 -11.73 -15.42 -9.54
CA ALA A 200 -10.36 -15.23 -10.00
C ALA A 200 -9.53 -16.51 -9.87
N GLU A 201 -8.53 -16.62 -10.73
CA GLU A 201 -7.47 -17.62 -10.69
C GLU A 201 -6.14 -16.93 -11.01
N SER A 202 -5.07 -17.30 -10.32
CA SER A 202 -3.72 -16.84 -10.68
C SER A 202 -3.20 -17.56 -11.93
N ALA A 203 -2.17 -16.99 -12.56
CA ALA A 203 -1.32 -17.79 -13.45
C ALA A 203 -0.68 -18.97 -12.68
N GLU A 204 -0.22 -19.99 -13.41
CA GLU A 204 0.61 -21.04 -12.82
C GLU A 204 1.92 -20.44 -12.29
N PHE A 205 2.36 -20.94 -11.14
CA PHE A 205 3.63 -20.53 -10.54
C PHE A 205 4.38 -21.71 -9.97
N ASP A 206 5.71 -21.63 -9.95
CA ASP A 206 6.52 -22.64 -9.27
C ASP A 206 6.29 -22.55 -7.76
N SER A 207 5.54 -23.51 -7.22
CA SER A 207 5.19 -23.57 -5.80
C SER A 207 6.40 -23.71 -4.89
N ALA A 208 7.52 -24.26 -5.37
CA ALA A 208 8.73 -24.45 -4.59
C ALA A 208 9.47 -23.13 -4.30
N LYS A 209 9.20 -22.08 -5.08
CA LYS A 209 9.76 -20.74 -4.85
C LYS A 209 9.07 -19.97 -3.71
N TYR A 210 8.00 -20.52 -3.15
CA TYR A 210 7.18 -19.86 -2.13
C TYR A 210 7.08 -20.72 -0.88
N ASP A 211 8.11 -20.62 -0.02
CA ASP A 211 8.02 -21.07 1.36
C ASP A 211 7.18 -20.07 2.17
N LEU A 212 6.08 -20.57 2.73
CA LEU A 212 5.16 -19.78 3.55
C LEU A 212 5.41 -19.97 5.05
N SER A 213 6.38 -20.80 5.41
CA SER A 213 6.76 -21.06 6.79
C SER A 213 7.37 -19.80 7.39
N CYS A 214 6.72 -19.26 8.42
CA CYS A 214 7.24 -18.14 9.18
C CYS A 214 6.71 -18.19 10.61
N GLU A 215 7.39 -17.48 11.50
CA GLU A 215 6.98 -17.33 12.90
C GLU A 215 5.93 -16.23 13.10
N LEU A 216 5.56 -15.53 12.02
CA LEU A 216 4.57 -14.47 12.08
C LEU A 216 3.17 -15.05 12.25
N PRO A 217 2.32 -14.44 13.09
CA PRO A 217 0.96 -14.91 13.27
C PRO A 217 0.15 -14.73 11.99
N LEU A 218 -0.74 -15.68 11.72
CA LEU A 218 -1.79 -15.49 10.72
C LEU A 218 -2.72 -14.37 11.19
N ARG A 219 -2.87 -13.33 10.36
CA ARG A 219 -3.78 -12.22 10.62
C ARG A 219 -5.06 -12.40 9.79
N ILE A 220 -6.20 -12.19 10.43
CA ILE A 220 -7.52 -12.21 9.81
C ILE A 220 -8.15 -10.84 10.07
N GLY A 221 -8.69 -10.21 9.03
CA GLY A 221 -9.28 -8.86 9.13
C GLY A 221 -8.26 -7.72 9.19
N ALA A 222 -6.96 -7.99 9.02
CA ALA A 222 -5.91 -6.99 8.90
C ALA A 222 -4.89 -7.42 7.83
N GLY A 223 -4.68 -6.57 6.83
CA GLY A 223 -3.75 -6.80 5.73
C GLY A 223 -2.56 -5.84 5.75
N ALA A 224 -1.74 -5.92 4.70
CA ALA A 224 -0.59 -5.02 4.54
C ALA A 224 -0.98 -3.61 4.08
N GLY A 225 -2.14 -3.43 3.46
CA GLY A 225 -2.60 -2.12 3.01
C GLY A 225 -3.58 -1.46 3.98
N ASP A 226 -4.48 -2.24 4.58
CA ASP A 226 -5.51 -1.72 5.47
C ASP A 226 -6.13 -2.79 6.38
N TYR A 227 -6.98 -2.36 7.30
CA TYR A 227 -7.87 -3.20 8.09
C TYR A 227 -9.18 -3.46 7.34
N PHE A 228 -9.80 -4.60 7.64
CA PHE A 228 -11.12 -4.90 7.09
C PHE A 228 -12.20 -4.12 7.85
N HIS A 229 -12.80 -3.14 7.17
CA HIS A 229 -13.91 -2.34 7.70
C HIS A 229 -15.25 -3.08 7.56
N GLY A 230 -15.41 -4.17 8.33
CA GLY A 230 -16.63 -4.98 8.32
C GLY A 230 -16.68 -6.01 9.44
N ARG A 231 -17.67 -6.90 9.39
CA ARG A 231 -17.80 -8.03 10.31
C ARG A 231 -17.39 -9.32 9.62
N LEU A 232 -16.70 -10.18 10.35
CA LEU A 232 -16.36 -11.53 9.92
C LEU A 232 -17.12 -12.53 10.80
N SER A 233 -17.62 -13.60 10.20
CA SER A 233 -18.30 -14.70 10.89
C SER A 233 -17.87 -16.03 10.27
N ALA A 234 -17.95 -17.11 11.04
CA ALA A 234 -17.68 -18.47 10.59
C ALA A 234 -16.32 -18.65 9.87
N VAL A 235 -15.26 -18.00 10.35
CA VAL A 235 -13.91 -18.13 9.77
C VAL A 235 -13.37 -19.55 10.00
N ARG A 236 -13.01 -20.23 8.91
CA ARG A 236 -12.52 -21.62 8.91
C ARG A 236 -11.22 -21.72 8.10
N LEU A 237 -10.32 -22.60 8.54
CA LEU A 237 -9.07 -22.92 7.84
C LEU A 237 -8.99 -24.42 7.61
N TYR A 238 -8.59 -24.82 6.40
CA TYR A 238 -8.55 -26.22 5.98
C TYR A 238 -7.14 -26.61 5.56
N ARG A 239 -6.74 -27.83 5.89
CA ARG A 239 -5.53 -28.45 5.37
C ARG A 239 -5.86 -29.16 4.06
N GLY A 240 -6.02 -28.40 2.98
CA GLY A 240 -6.35 -28.91 1.66
C GLY A 240 -7.32 -28.03 0.90
N VAL A 241 -7.52 -28.36 -0.37
CA VAL A 241 -8.46 -27.66 -1.26
C VAL A 241 -9.82 -28.32 -1.15
N LEU A 242 -10.85 -27.52 -0.86
CA LEU A 242 -12.23 -27.98 -0.88
C LEU A 242 -12.74 -28.08 -2.32
N SER A 243 -13.52 -29.12 -2.60
CA SER A 243 -14.29 -29.23 -3.83
C SER A 243 -15.37 -28.15 -3.92
N GLN A 244 -15.86 -27.91 -5.14
CA GLN A 244 -16.95 -26.93 -5.34
C GLN A 244 -18.22 -27.32 -4.58
N ALA A 245 -18.51 -28.63 -4.45
CA ALA A 245 -19.64 -29.13 -3.67
C ALA A 245 -19.47 -28.87 -2.17
N GLU A 246 -18.26 -29.03 -1.63
CA GLU A 246 -17.97 -28.70 -0.24
C GLU A 246 -18.06 -27.19 0.01
N LEU A 247 -17.49 -26.36 -0.87
CA LEU A 247 -17.62 -24.90 -0.78
C LEU A 247 -19.09 -24.46 -0.80
N ALA A 248 -19.91 -25.07 -1.66
CA ALA A 248 -21.33 -24.74 -1.75
C ALA A 248 -22.08 -25.00 -0.43
N ARG A 249 -21.69 -26.02 0.33
CA ARG A 249 -22.28 -26.32 1.65
C ARG A 249 -21.90 -25.32 2.73
N LEU A 250 -20.82 -24.54 2.54
CA LEU A 250 -20.37 -23.53 3.49
C LEU A 250 -21.06 -22.17 3.28
N ILE A 251 -21.77 -22.01 2.16
CA ILE A 251 -22.59 -20.83 1.86
C ILE A 251 -23.92 -21.02 2.60
N GLU A 252 -23.89 -20.92 3.92
CA GLU A 252 -25.12 -20.82 4.71
C GLU A 252 -25.65 -19.37 4.65
N PRO A 253 -26.99 -19.18 4.62
CA PRO A 253 -27.62 -17.87 4.75
C PRO A 253 -27.44 -17.23 6.13
#